data_AF-A0A1D1Z675-F1
#
_entry.id   AF-A0A1D1Z675-F1
#
_cell.length_a   1.000
_cell.length_b   1.000
_cell.length_c   1.000
_cell.angle_alpha   90.00
_cell.angle_beta   90.00
_cell.angle_gamma   90.00
#
_symmetry.space_group_name_H-M   'P 1'
#
loop_
_entity.id
_entity.type
_entity.pdbx_description
1 polymer ?
#
loop_
_entity_poly.entity_id
_entity_poly.type
_entity_poly.pdbx_seq_one_letter_code
_entity_poly.pdbx_strand_id
1 'polypeptide(L)'
;VDKALNGKWQIIFTGHSSGGSISALAAAWLLEYLRVQSSSHSYPLCVTFGSPLVGNNVFNYSLLREGWSCYFLHFVMNFDIVPRIFLAPLQSIKMDFQAILHILYSKSFCFGLNFVENSQLVTFFTTVLRNSQSIATHCACLFMRCTNPLLATFTGLTQLSPYRPFGEYVFCTSDRSPVVVKNSEAVLQLLLYALQPGHEQEVVEAAHGSVKEHLVYESAMQKNFKMPDVVYLDHLDAVPPSLSDAGSEEIQLVGTLFEDLRLSAEARLCLHAAGEQEKQRQRNLVTVDTTYSKIVDALRFLSEYQERCMNRGLGYYDTFKVQNHSDDFNANVKRMELAGLWDQIVEMVRRHAKNEDTGPYLLKGRPSRYKYTQAWLEYTHQMPRGSSSESCFWAKVEELCIGSNKGKPYLEMEGRITELEEEAKHWRSRGLLKEDVFLEDSTFVKWWKTLPGAHRLKSHIRICSQPLSNGQGLS
;
A
#
# COMPACT_ATOMS: atom_id res chain seq x y z
N VAL A 1 -14.36 3.86 25.05
CA VAL A 1 -14.23 2.67 24.19
C VAL A 1 -14.10 1.41 25.05
N ASP A 2 -13.21 1.40 26.05
CA ASP A 2 -12.97 0.24 26.95
C ASP A 2 -14.24 -0.35 27.58
N LYS A 3 -15.18 0.49 28.03
CA LYS A 3 -16.46 0.02 28.56
C LYS A 3 -17.26 -0.81 27.54
N ALA A 4 -17.27 -0.38 26.28
CA ALA A 4 -17.97 -1.07 25.20
C ALA A 4 -17.24 -2.36 24.77
N LEU A 5 -15.91 -2.34 24.74
CA LEU A 5 -15.08 -3.52 24.48
C LEU A 5 -15.31 -4.59 25.56
N ASN A 6 -15.22 -4.20 26.84
CA ASN A 6 -15.46 -5.09 27.98
C ASN A 6 -16.89 -5.64 28.00
N GLY A 7 -17.86 -4.83 27.54
CA GLY A 7 -19.26 -5.24 27.36
C GLY A 7 -19.51 -6.11 26.12
N LYS A 8 -18.50 -6.33 25.26
CA LYS A 8 -18.60 -7.03 23.97
C LYS A 8 -19.69 -6.46 23.05
N TRP A 9 -19.88 -5.15 23.08
CA TRP A 9 -20.84 -4.47 22.23
C TRP A 9 -20.25 -4.21 20.83
N GLN A 10 -21.09 -4.23 19.81
CA GLN A 10 -20.70 -3.73 18.49
C GLN A 10 -20.44 -2.23 18.59
N ILE A 11 -19.21 -1.81 18.28
CA ILE A 11 -18.84 -0.40 18.26
C ILE A 11 -19.13 0.14 16.87
N ILE A 12 -19.86 1.24 16.81
CA ILE A 12 -20.15 1.97 15.58
C ILE A 12 -19.62 3.40 15.74
N PHE A 13 -18.74 3.80 14.83
CA PHE A 13 -18.32 5.19 14.67
C PHE A 13 -19.16 5.81 13.55
N THR A 14 -19.70 7.00 13.79
CA THR A 14 -20.51 7.69 12.79
C THR A 14 -20.40 9.19 12.92
N GLY A 15 -20.57 9.87 11.80
CA GLY A 15 -20.63 11.32 11.77
C GLY A 15 -21.01 11.82 10.39
N HIS A 16 -21.57 13.04 10.38
CA HIS A 16 -21.83 13.82 9.19
C HIS A 16 -20.67 14.79 8.95
N SER A 17 -20.38 15.09 7.68
CA SER A 17 -19.35 16.07 7.31
C SER A 17 -17.99 15.74 7.93
N SER A 18 -17.30 16.74 8.52
CA SER A 18 -16.03 16.55 9.24
C SER A 18 -16.12 15.59 10.43
N GLY A 19 -17.29 15.43 11.04
CA GLY A 19 -17.51 14.44 12.11
C GLY A 19 -17.34 13.01 11.61
N GLY A 20 -17.70 12.73 10.36
CA GLY A 20 -17.47 11.40 9.77
C GLY A 20 -16.01 11.18 9.36
N SER A 21 -15.30 12.23 8.95
CA SER A 21 -13.83 12.19 8.79
C SER A 21 -13.13 11.81 10.11
N ILE A 22 -13.53 12.42 11.22
CA ILE A 22 -13.03 12.09 12.57
C ILE A 22 -13.41 10.65 12.94
N SER A 23 -14.64 10.23 12.62
CA SER A 23 -15.12 8.86 12.89
C SER A 23 -14.31 7.80 12.15
N ALA A 24 -13.95 8.06 10.88
CA ALA A 24 -13.11 7.15 10.11
C ALA A 24 -11.70 7.03 10.71
N LEU A 25 -11.09 8.14 11.13
CA LEU A 25 -9.80 8.11 11.83
C LEU A 25 -9.89 7.39 13.19
N ALA A 26 -10.98 7.59 13.94
CA ALA A 26 -11.22 6.91 15.22
C ALA A 26 -11.42 5.39 15.03
N ALA A 27 -12.13 4.97 13.98
CA ALA A 27 -12.28 3.57 13.64
C ALA A 27 -10.94 2.92 13.25
N ALA A 28 -10.14 3.60 12.41
CA ALA A 28 -8.80 3.14 12.03
C ALA A 28 -7.86 3.05 13.25
N TRP A 29 -7.93 4.02 14.17
CA TRP A 29 -7.20 3.96 15.44
C TRP A 29 -7.59 2.74 16.26
N LEU A 30 -8.89 2.44 16.38
CA LEU A 30 -9.34 1.29 17.16
C LEU A 30 -8.95 -0.04 16.49
N LEU A 31 -9.03 -0.15 15.16
CA LEU A 31 -8.55 -1.31 14.43
C LEU A 31 -7.07 -1.59 14.72
N GLU A 32 -6.23 -0.55 14.64
CA GLU A 32 -4.81 -0.65 14.93
C GLU A 32 -4.54 -1.00 16.41
N TYR A 33 -5.28 -0.39 17.33
CA TYR A 33 -5.20 -0.72 18.75
C TYR A 33 -5.53 -2.21 19.01
N LEU A 34 -6.59 -2.74 18.40
CA LEU A 34 -6.98 -4.15 18.53
C LEU A 34 -5.93 -5.10 17.92
N ARG A 35 -5.35 -4.71 16.77
CA ARG A 35 -4.26 -5.46 16.11
C ARG A 35 -3.03 -5.59 17.00
N VAL A 36 -2.57 -4.47 17.57
CA VAL A 36 -1.39 -4.43 18.45
C VAL A 36 -1.64 -5.22 19.74
N GLN A 37 -2.85 -5.16 20.29
CA GLN A 37 -3.22 -5.91 21.50
C GLN A 37 -3.50 -7.41 21.23
N SER A 38 -3.41 -7.87 19.98
CA SER A 38 -3.77 -9.24 19.57
C SER A 38 -5.15 -9.66 20.11
N SER A 39 -6.10 -8.72 20.04
CA SER A 39 -7.37 -8.83 20.76
C SER A 39 -8.42 -9.57 19.94
N SER A 40 -9.23 -10.41 20.60
CA SER A 40 -10.32 -11.16 19.95
C SER A 40 -11.66 -10.40 19.92
N HIS A 41 -11.65 -9.07 20.12
CA HIS A 41 -12.88 -8.27 20.09
C HIS A 41 -13.37 -8.08 18.65
N SER A 42 -14.68 -7.85 18.50
CA SER A 42 -15.28 -7.48 17.23
C SER A 42 -14.71 -6.17 16.72
N TYR A 43 -14.39 -6.12 15.42
CA TYR A 43 -13.93 -4.90 14.77
C TYR A 43 -15.06 -3.83 14.71
N PRO A 44 -14.70 -2.54 14.80
CA PRO A 44 -15.69 -1.47 14.70
C PRO A 44 -16.25 -1.35 13.29
N LEU A 45 -17.48 -0.84 13.18
CA LEU A 45 -18.04 -0.37 11.92
C LEU A 45 -17.98 1.16 11.88
N CYS A 46 -17.59 1.73 10.74
CA CYS A 46 -17.61 3.17 10.50
C CYS A 46 -18.66 3.50 9.43
N VAL A 47 -19.64 4.33 9.76
CA VAL A 47 -20.69 4.78 8.84
C VAL A 47 -20.68 6.31 8.78
N THR A 48 -20.38 6.90 7.63
CA THR A 48 -20.25 8.35 7.51
C THR A 48 -21.20 8.93 6.46
N PHE A 49 -21.58 10.20 6.61
CA PHE A 49 -22.49 10.90 5.70
C PHE A 49 -21.86 12.18 5.18
N GLY A 50 -21.63 12.29 3.87
CA GLY A 50 -21.09 13.50 3.25
C GLY A 50 -19.70 13.90 3.75
N SER A 51 -18.89 12.93 4.17
CA SER A 51 -17.60 13.23 4.79
C SER A 51 -16.52 13.57 3.77
N PRO A 52 -15.69 14.59 4.05
CA PRO A 52 -14.45 14.83 3.31
C PRO A 52 -13.51 13.62 3.36
N LEU A 53 -12.74 13.42 2.29
CA LEU A 53 -11.68 12.43 2.22
C LEU A 53 -10.60 12.66 3.29
N VAL A 54 -10.16 11.62 3.99
CA VAL A 54 -9.11 11.73 5.03
C VAL A 54 -7.83 10.98 4.73
N GLY A 55 -7.92 9.91 3.94
CA GLY A 55 -6.81 9.03 3.62
C GLY A 55 -6.12 9.44 2.33
N ASN A 56 -4.87 9.02 2.16
CA ASN A 56 -4.18 9.00 0.87
C ASN A 56 -4.16 7.56 0.32
N ASN A 57 -3.48 7.34 -0.82
CA ASN A 57 -3.32 6.00 -1.39
C ASN A 57 -2.70 5.00 -0.39
N VAL A 58 -1.70 5.42 0.39
CA VAL A 58 -1.03 4.55 1.37
C VAL A 58 -2.00 4.11 2.48
N PHE A 59 -2.87 5.03 2.92
CA PHE A 59 -3.91 4.73 3.89
C PHE A 59 -4.89 3.68 3.34
N ASN A 60 -5.40 3.88 2.12
CA ASN A 60 -6.28 2.91 1.45
C ASN A 60 -5.61 1.53 1.30
N TYR A 61 -4.38 1.49 0.79
CA TYR A 61 -3.63 0.24 0.64
C TYR A 61 -3.38 -0.47 1.97
N SER A 62 -3.14 0.28 3.05
CA SER A 62 -2.97 -0.30 4.38
C SER A 62 -4.26 -0.96 4.86
N LEU A 63 -5.41 -0.30 4.68
CA LEU A 63 -6.71 -0.90 5.03
C LEU A 63 -7.02 -2.14 4.18
N LEU A 64 -6.72 -2.11 2.88
CA LEU A 64 -6.91 -3.27 2.00
C LEU A 64 -6.01 -4.45 2.42
N ARG A 65 -4.75 -4.19 2.75
CA ARG A 65 -3.79 -5.23 3.18
C ARG A 65 -4.25 -5.93 4.45
N GLU A 66 -4.78 -5.18 5.43
CA GLU A 66 -5.29 -5.74 6.68
C GLU A 66 -6.71 -6.33 6.55
N GLY A 67 -7.35 -6.23 5.39
CA GLY A 67 -8.75 -6.63 5.21
C GLY A 67 -9.74 -5.75 5.98
N TRP A 68 -9.37 -4.50 6.27
CA TRP A 68 -10.17 -3.56 7.05
C TRP A 68 -11.06 -2.65 6.22
N SER A 69 -10.88 -2.59 4.90
CA SER A 69 -11.65 -1.70 4.02
C SER A 69 -13.17 -1.92 4.12
N CYS A 70 -13.62 -3.16 4.35
CA CYS A 70 -15.04 -3.49 4.48
C CYS A 70 -15.72 -2.93 5.75
N TYR A 71 -14.95 -2.39 6.71
CA TYR A 71 -15.51 -1.78 7.92
C TYR A 71 -15.84 -0.30 7.76
N PHE A 72 -15.60 0.28 6.58
CA PHE A 72 -15.83 1.68 6.29
C PHE A 72 -16.90 1.83 5.22
N LEU A 73 -18.02 2.46 5.58
CA LEU A 73 -19.15 2.71 4.70
C LEU A 73 -19.44 4.22 4.63
N HIS A 74 -19.33 4.78 3.43
CA HIS A 74 -19.43 6.20 3.16
C HIS A 74 -20.66 6.52 2.32
N PHE A 75 -21.71 7.06 2.94
CA PHE A 75 -22.86 7.59 2.22
C PHE A 75 -22.53 8.95 1.64
N VAL A 76 -22.74 9.07 0.33
CA VAL A 76 -22.45 10.29 -0.43
C VAL A 76 -23.64 10.58 -1.34
N MET A 77 -24.25 11.74 -1.15
CA MET A 77 -25.19 12.25 -2.15
C MET A 77 -24.42 12.65 -3.42
N ASN A 78 -25.01 12.37 -4.59
CA ASN A 78 -24.33 12.47 -5.89
C ASN A 78 -23.67 13.84 -6.11
N PHE A 79 -24.38 14.91 -5.77
CA PHE A 79 -23.95 16.28 -6.03
C PHE A 79 -23.35 16.99 -4.82
N ASP A 80 -23.23 16.33 -3.66
CA ASP A 80 -22.67 16.93 -2.45
C ASP A 80 -21.21 17.37 -2.67
N ILE A 81 -20.92 18.66 -2.50
CA ILE A 81 -19.55 19.18 -2.70
C ILE A 81 -18.55 18.71 -1.63
N VAL A 82 -19.00 18.40 -0.41
CA VAL A 82 -18.15 18.22 0.77
C VAL A 82 -17.17 17.04 0.65
N PRO A 83 -17.56 15.85 0.16
CA PRO A 83 -16.64 14.76 -0.10
C PRO A 83 -15.55 15.08 -1.14
N ARG A 84 -15.74 16.13 -1.95
CA ARG A 84 -14.83 16.52 -3.04
C ARG A 84 -13.89 17.67 -2.68
N ILE A 85 -14.13 18.40 -1.59
CA ILE A 85 -13.37 19.60 -1.21
C ILE A 85 -11.86 19.34 -1.19
N PHE A 86 -11.45 18.22 -0.58
CA PHE A 86 -10.05 17.88 -0.44
C PHE A 86 -9.43 17.24 -1.69
N LEU A 87 -10.16 17.14 -2.81
CA LEU A 87 -9.53 16.92 -4.12
C LEU A 87 -8.91 18.21 -4.66
N ALA A 88 -9.24 19.38 -4.11
CA ALA A 88 -8.51 20.62 -4.36
C ALA A 88 -7.40 20.83 -3.31
N PRO A 89 -6.19 21.28 -3.72
CA PRO A 89 -5.19 21.76 -2.79
C PRO A 89 -5.76 22.90 -1.93
N LEU A 90 -5.53 22.86 -0.61
CA LEU A 90 -6.04 23.89 0.30
C LEU A 90 -5.64 25.30 -0.13
N GLN A 91 -4.43 25.47 -0.67
CA GLN A 91 -3.94 26.75 -1.15
C GLN A 91 -4.82 27.36 -2.26
N SER A 92 -5.47 26.53 -3.07
CA SER A 92 -6.35 26.96 -4.17
C SER A 92 -7.74 27.37 -3.70
N ILE A 93 -8.20 26.88 -2.53
CA ILE A 93 -9.57 27.08 -2.05
C ILE A 93 -9.66 27.83 -0.72
N LYS A 94 -8.53 28.17 -0.08
CA LYS A 94 -8.46 28.65 1.31
C LYS A 94 -9.43 29.79 1.64
N MET A 95 -9.47 30.82 0.80
CA MET A 95 -10.29 32.02 1.04
C MET A 95 -11.79 31.69 0.91
N ASP A 96 -12.17 31.03 -0.18
CA ASP A 96 -13.58 30.72 -0.47
C ASP A 96 -14.12 29.61 0.43
N PHE A 97 -13.25 28.70 0.88
CA PHE A 97 -13.61 27.64 1.79
C PHE A 97 -14.08 28.18 3.15
N GLN A 98 -13.47 29.25 3.67
CA GLN A 98 -13.91 29.86 4.93
C GLN A 98 -15.33 30.40 4.83
N ALA A 99 -15.67 31.08 3.72
CA ALA A 99 -17.01 31.58 3.47
C ALA A 99 -18.04 30.45 3.38
N ILE A 100 -17.67 29.34 2.74
CA ILE A 100 -18.56 28.19 2.56
C ILE A 100 -18.76 27.39 3.84
N LEU A 101 -17.74 27.30 4.70
CA LEU A 101 -17.89 26.71 6.03
C LEU A 101 -18.96 27.42 6.85
N HIS A 102 -19.11 28.75 6.70
CA HIS A 102 -20.20 29.47 7.36
C HIS A 102 -21.59 29.04 6.84
N ILE A 103 -21.74 28.74 5.55
CA ILE A 103 -22.99 28.21 4.98
C ILE A 103 -23.26 26.80 5.52
N LEU A 104 -22.26 25.92 5.49
CA LEU A 104 -22.37 24.53 5.91
C LEU A 104 -22.64 24.37 7.42
N TYR A 105 -22.17 25.33 8.24
CA TYR A 105 -22.34 25.32 9.70
C TYR A 105 -23.61 26.06 10.17
N SER A 106 -24.18 26.94 9.33
CA SER A 106 -25.37 27.71 9.70
C SER A 106 -26.58 26.79 9.82
N LYS A 107 -27.15 26.68 11.03
CA LYS A 107 -28.43 25.99 11.29
C LYS A 107 -29.61 26.54 10.48
N SER A 108 -29.45 27.71 9.85
CA SER A 108 -30.44 28.33 8.96
C SER A 108 -29.81 28.60 7.59
N PHE A 109 -30.04 27.66 6.66
CA PHE A 109 -29.53 27.70 5.28
C PHE A 109 -29.91 29.01 4.56
N CYS A 110 -31.13 29.52 4.79
CA CYS A 110 -31.64 30.76 4.20
C CYS A 110 -30.88 32.02 4.67
N PHE A 111 -30.20 31.98 5.82
CA PHE A 111 -29.42 33.12 6.31
C PHE A 111 -27.97 33.10 5.83
N GLY A 112 -27.40 31.90 5.62
CA GLY A 112 -25.99 31.73 5.20
C GLY A 112 -25.73 32.12 3.74
N LEU A 113 -26.68 31.85 2.84
CA LEU A 113 -26.55 32.22 1.42
C LEU A 113 -26.62 33.73 1.16
N ASN A 114 -27.14 34.53 2.12
CA ASN A 114 -27.17 35.98 2.02
C ASN A 114 -25.81 36.64 2.36
N PHE A 115 -24.86 35.87 2.92
CA PHE A 115 -23.54 36.36 3.35
C PHE A 115 -22.43 36.12 2.34
N VAL A 116 -22.60 35.17 1.41
CA VAL A 116 -21.58 34.81 0.42
C VAL A 116 -22.02 35.34 -0.93
N GLU A 117 -21.17 36.12 -1.59
CA GLU A 117 -21.44 36.54 -2.96
C GLU A 117 -21.55 35.30 -3.87
N ASN A 118 -22.55 35.25 -4.74
CA ASN A 118 -22.73 34.16 -5.71
C ASN A 118 -21.43 33.88 -6.51
N SER A 119 -20.65 34.93 -6.78
CA SER A 119 -19.32 34.86 -7.41
C SER A 119 -18.34 33.96 -6.65
N GLN A 120 -18.34 34.05 -5.31
CA GLN A 120 -17.40 33.33 -4.46
C GLN A 120 -17.74 31.83 -4.36
N LEU A 121 -19.02 31.50 -4.20
CA LEU A 121 -19.48 30.11 -4.19
C LEU A 121 -19.19 29.41 -5.54
N VAL A 122 -19.45 30.10 -6.64
CA VAL A 122 -19.14 29.60 -7.99
C VAL A 122 -17.64 29.42 -8.19
N THR A 123 -16.82 30.36 -7.70
CA THR A 123 -15.35 30.27 -7.77
C THR A 123 -14.84 29.06 -7.01
N PHE A 124 -15.36 28.81 -5.81
CA PHE A 124 -15.01 27.61 -5.04
C PHE A 124 -15.42 26.33 -5.77
N PHE A 125 -16.68 26.24 -6.20
CA PHE A 125 -17.22 25.06 -6.88
C PHE A 125 -16.42 24.71 -8.13
N THR A 126 -16.17 25.71 -8.99
CA THR A 126 -15.39 25.52 -10.22
C THR A 126 -13.94 25.16 -9.94
N THR A 127 -13.35 25.70 -8.86
CA THR A 127 -11.98 25.35 -8.43
C THR A 127 -11.90 23.91 -7.93
N VAL A 128 -12.87 23.47 -7.12
CA VAL A 128 -12.96 22.07 -6.66
C VAL A 128 -13.15 21.12 -7.84
N LEU A 129 -14.05 21.45 -8.76
CA LEU A 129 -14.32 20.62 -9.94
C LEU A 129 -13.08 20.49 -10.85
N ARG A 130 -12.39 21.59 -11.14
CA ARG A 130 -11.18 21.60 -11.97
C ARG A 130 -10.04 20.78 -11.37
N ASN A 131 -9.82 20.88 -10.05
CA ASN A 131 -8.79 20.10 -9.38
C ASN A 131 -9.16 18.61 -9.30
N SER A 132 -10.44 18.31 -9.03
CA SER A 132 -10.97 16.94 -9.07
C SER A 132 -10.77 16.30 -10.45
N GLN A 133 -11.04 17.05 -11.52
CA GLN A 133 -10.81 16.63 -12.90
C GLN A 133 -9.33 16.36 -13.19
N SER A 134 -8.44 17.23 -12.70
CA SER A 134 -6.99 17.07 -12.87
C SER A 134 -6.50 15.77 -12.23
N ILE A 135 -6.98 15.45 -11.03
CA ILE A 135 -6.59 14.22 -10.30
C ILE A 135 -7.19 12.98 -10.95
N ALA A 136 -8.49 12.99 -11.25
CA ALA A 136 -9.18 11.84 -11.82
C ALA A 136 -8.61 11.48 -13.19
N THR A 137 -8.36 12.47 -14.05
CA THR A 137 -7.71 12.29 -15.37
C THR A 137 -6.29 11.78 -15.20
N HIS A 138 -5.50 12.36 -14.29
CA HIS A 138 -4.14 11.91 -14.03
C HIS A 138 -4.09 10.44 -13.56
N CYS A 139 -4.96 10.06 -12.63
CA CYS A 139 -5.10 8.68 -12.18
C CYS A 139 -5.51 7.75 -13.33
N ALA A 140 -6.53 8.12 -14.12
CA ALA A 140 -6.95 7.33 -15.27
C ALA A 140 -5.81 7.12 -16.29
N CYS A 141 -5.02 8.16 -16.59
CA CYS A 141 -3.85 8.08 -17.47
C CYS A 141 -2.77 7.12 -16.93
N LEU A 142 -2.52 7.13 -15.61
CA LEU A 142 -1.58 6.21 -14.99
C LEU A 142 -2.05 4.75 -15.11
N PHE A 143 -3.35 4.49 -14.93
CA PHE A 143 -3.92 3.13 -15.04
C PHE A 143 -3.92 2.61 -16.47
N MET A 144 -4.25 3.48 -17.44
CA MET A 144 -4.17 3.18 -18.87
C MET A 144 -2.73 3.07 -19.39
N ARG A 145 -1.71 3.18 -18.52
CA ARG A 145 -0.28 3.13 -18.87
C ARG A 145 0.07 4.13 -19.97
N CYS A 146 -0.46 5.34 -19.87
CA CYS A 146 -0.15 6.41 -20.80
C CYS A 146 1.38 6.61 -20.83
N THR A 147 1.99 6.37 -22.00
CA THR A 147 3.44 6.50 -22.21
C THR A 147 3.86 7.93 -22.52
N ASN A 148 2.95 8.90 -22.36
CA ASN A 148 3.23 10.29 -22.67
C ASN A 148 4.23 10.87 -21.64
N PRO A 149 5.40 11.36 -22.09
CA PRO A 149 6.41 11.97 -21.20
C PRO A 149 5.86 13.15 -20.40
N LEU A 150 4.85 13.85 -20.92
CA LEU A 150 4.21 14.99 -20.25
C LEU A 150 3.53 14.60 -18.94
N LEU A 151 3.12 13.34 -18.77
CA LEU A 151 2.49 12.87 -17.53
C LEU A 151 3.47 12.97 -16.35
N ALA A 152 4.75 12.68 -16.57
CA ALA A 152 5.79 12.81 -15.55
C ALA A 152 6.14 14.28 -15.26
N THR A 153 6.05 15.15 -16.26
CA THR A 153 6.26 16.60 -16.10
C THR A 153 5.09 17.25 -15.36
N PHE A 154 3.86 16.76 -15.59
CA PHE A 154 2.65 17.34 -15.03
C PHE A 154 2.66 17.40 -13.49
N THR A 155 3.13 16.35 -12.83
CA THR A 155 3.24 16.31 -11.36
C THR A 155 4.26 17.31 -10.81
N GLY A 156 5.23 17.75 -11.63
CA GLY A 156 6.16 18.83 -11.26
C GLY A 156 5.59 20.24 -11.48
N LEU A 157 4.54 20.37 -12.29
CA LEU A 157 3.91 21.66 -12.63
C LEU A 157 2.63 21.92 -11.84
N THR A 158 1.91 20.87 -11.46
CA THR A 158 0.62 20.95 -10.77
C THR A 158 0.66 20.16 -9.48
N GLN A 159 0.34 20.82 -8.37
CA GLN A 159 0.18 20.14 -7.09
C GLN A 159 -1.15 19.38 -7.09
N LEU A 160 -1.08 18.06 -7.18
CA LEU A 160 -2.24 17.19 -7.06
C LEU A 160 -2.52 16.89 -5.59
N SER A 161 -3.81 16.87 -5.22
CA SER A 161 -4.18 16.47 -3.87
C SER A 161 -3.79 15.02 -3.59
N PRO A 162 -3.25 14.71 -2.39
CA PRO A 162 -2.91 13.35 -2.00
C PRO A 162 -4.13 12.53 -1.55
N TYR A 163 -5.27 13.18 -1.28
CA TYR A 163 -6.43 12.52 -0.69
C TYR A 163 -7.12 11.57 -1.67
N ARG A 164 -7.53 10.40 -1.17
CA ARG A 164 -8.07 9.29 -1.98
C ARG A 164 -9.20 8.59 -1.23
N PRO A 165 -10.19 8.06 -1.97
CA PRO A 165 -11.23 7.22 -1.38
C PRO A 165 -10.65 5.94 -0.78
N PHE A 166 -11.28 5.44 0.28
CA PHE A 166 -11.04 4.13 0.88
C PHE A 166 -12.36 3.62 1.46
N GLY A 167 -12.49 2.32 1.66
CA GLY A 167 -13.76 1.75 2.09
C GLY A 167 -14.80 1.67 0.97
N GLU A 168 -16.03 1.38 1.36
CA GLU A 168 -17.17 1.25 0.45
C GLU A 168 -17.95 2.56 0.40
N TYR A 169 -18.33 2.99 -0.81
CA TYR A 169 -19.12 4.21 -1.00
C TYR A 169 -20.52 3.85 -1.47
N VAL A 170 -21.52 4.55 -0.93
CA VAL A 170 -22.91 4.46 -1.33
C VAL A 170 -23.33 5.78 -1.93
N PHE A 171 -23.37 5.83 -3.27
CA PHE A 171 -23.83 6.97 -4.03
C PHE A 171 -25.36 7.03 -4.01
N CYS A 172 -25.89 8.16 -3.58
CA CYS A 172 -27.30 8.33 -3.32
C CYS A 172 -27.88 9.46 -4.17
N THR A 173 -29.00 9.17 -4.83
CA THR A 173 -29.88 10.16 -5.45
C THR A 173 -31.16 10.29 -4.63
N SER A 174 -31.95 11.33 -4.87
CA SER A 174 -33.15 11.60 -4.06
C SER A 174 -34.36 10.72 -4.42
N ASP A 175 -34.28 10.01 -5.54
CA ASP A 175 -35.39 9.41 -6.26
C ASP A 175 -35.05 8.06 -6.93
N ARG A 176 -33.82 7.55 -6.76
CA ARG A 176 -33.40 6.28 -7.35
C ARG A 176 -32.66 5.38 -6.36
N SER A 177 -32.45 4.13 -6.76
CA SER A 177 -31.76 3.14 -5.94
C SER A 177 -30.32 3.57 -5.64
N PRO A 178 -29.86 3.37 -4.39
CA PRO A 178 -28.47 3.68 -4.05
C PRO A 178 -27.51 2.73 -4.76
N VAL A 179 -26.34 3.26 -5.12
CA VAL A 179 -25.29 2.53 -5.84
C VAL A 179 -24.10 2.33 -4.92
N VAL A 180 -23.75 1.08 -4.65
CA VAL A 180 -22.60 0.69 -3.82
C VAL A 180 -21.39 0.46 -4.70
N VAL A 181 -20.26 1.07 -4.33
CA VAL A 181 -19.01 1.01 -5.10
C VAL A 181 -17.84 0.75 -4.14
N LYS A 182 -17.09 -0.32 -4.39
CA LYS A 182 -15.96 -0.76 -3.55
C LYS A 182 -14.60 -0.38 -4.11
N ASN A 183 -14.48 -0.27 -5.43
CA ASN A 183 -13.22 0.06 -6.08
C ASN A 183 -12.90 1.56 -5.87
N SER A 184 -11.84 1.86 -5.12
CA SER A 184 -11.47 3.23 -4.75
C SER A 184 -11.22 4.15 -5.94
N GLU A 185 -10.74 3.60 -7.06
CA GLU A 185 -10.50 4.38 -8.28
C GLU A 185 -11.80 4.69 -9.00
N ALA A 186 -12.73 3.73 -9.07
CA ALA A 186 -14.08 3.99 -9.58
C ALA A 186 -14.80 5.04 -8.72
N VAL A 187 -14.68 4.96 -7.39
CA VAL A 187 -15.20 5.99 -6.48
C VAL A 187 -14.59 7.35 -6.79
N LEU A 188 -13.27 7.45 -7.01
CA LEU A 188 -12.61 8.71 -7.36
C LEU A 188 -13.17 9.30 -8.66
N GLN A 189 -13.41 8.47 -9.69
CA GLN A 189 -14.04 8.91 -10.93
C GLN A 189 -15.48 9.39 -10.69
N LEU A 190 -16.28 8.63 -9.92
CA LEU A 190 -17.67 9.00 -9.62
C LEU A 190 -17.77 10.28 -8.77
N LEU A 191 -16.85 10.50 -7.84
CA LEU A 191 -16.80 11.74 -7.06
C LEU A 191 -16.68 12.98 -7.97
N LEU A 192 -15.98 12.86 -9.11
CA LEU A 192 -15.90 13.91 -10.14
C LEU A 192 -17.16 13.93 -11.02
N TYR A 193 -17.45 12.84 -11.70
CA TYR A 193 -18.44 12.84 -12.79
C TYR A 193 -19.87 13.03 -12.27
N ALA A 194 -20.18 12.57 -11.06
CA ALA A 194 -21.48 12.83 -10.43
C ALA A 194 -21.66 14.31 -10.02
N LEU A 195 -20.58 15.10 -9.93
CA LEU A 195 -20.60 16.52 -9.57
C LEU A 195 -20.66 17.45 -10.80
N GLN A 196 -20.53 16.91 -12.02
CA GLN A 196 -20.51 17.74 -13.22
C GLN A 196 -21.90 18.34 -13.52
N PRO A 197 -22.00 19.66 -13.80
CA PRO A 197 -23.22 20.25 -14.30
C PRO A 197 -23.53 19.75 -15.72
N GLY A 198 -24.81 19.66 -16.09
CA GLY A 198 -25.22 19.20 -17.43
C GLY A 198 -24.86 20.20 -18.53
N HIS A 199 -24.97 21.50 -18.26
CA HIS A 199 -24.61 22.58 -19.19
C HIS A 199 -23.81 23.70 -18.51
N GLU A 200 -22.97 24.42 -19.26
CA GLU A 200 -22.15 25.53 -18.74
C GLU A 200 -22.98 26.70 -18.16
N GLN A 201 -24.22 26.86 -18.64
CA GLN A 201 -25.15 27.90 -18.17
C GLN A 201 -25.75 27.57 -16.79
N GLU A 202 -25.59 26.35 -16.28
CA GLU A 202 -26.15 25.86 -15.03
C GLU A 202 -25.15 25.91 -13.85
N VAL A 203 -23.93 26.43 -14.04
CA VAL A 203 -22.85 26.37 -13.02
C VAL A 203 -23.24 27.06 -11.70
N VAL A 204 -24.05 28.13 -11.75
CA VAL A 204 -24.52 28.81 -10.54
C VAL A 204 -25.48 27.92 -9.76
N GLU A 205 -26.50 27.38 -10.44
CA GLU A 205 -27.46 26.46 -9.84
C GLU A 205 -26.78 25.19 -9.33
N ALA A 206 -25.78 24.71 -10.08
CA ALA A 206 -24.94 23.60 -9.69
C ALA A 206 -24.17 23.89 -8.37
N ALA A 207 -23.54 25.04 -8.27
CA ALA A 207 -22.80 25.41 -7.06
C ALA A 207 -23.72 25.49 -5.83
N HIS A 208 -24.91 26.09 -5.96
CA HIS A 208 -25.92 26.15 -4.90
C HIS A 208 -26.48 24.77 -4.56
N GLY A 209 -26.83 23.98 -5.57
CA GLY A 209 -27.33 22.61 -5.43
C GLY A 209 -26.35 21.72 -4.68
N SER A 210 -25.05 21.86 -4.97
CA SER A 210 -24.01 21.03 -4.36
C SER A 210 -23.86 21.23 -2.85
N VAL A 211 -24.07 22.46 -2.37
CA VAL A 211 -24.07 22.78 -0.94
C VAL A 211 -25.38 22.35 -0.28
N LYS A 212 -26.51 22.54 -0.98
CA LYS A 212 -27.82 22.12 -0.49
C LYS A 212 -27.88 20.60 -0.28
N GLU A 213 -27.28 19.83 -1.18
CA GLU A 213 -27.30 18.38 -1.13
C GLU A 213 -26.56 17.81 0.08
N HIS A 214 -25.57 18.54 0.60
CA HIS A 214 -24.89 18.21 1.84
C HIS A 214 -25.80 18.23 3.09
N LEU A 215 -26.92 18.94 3.02
CA LEU A 215 -27.81 19.18 4.16
C LEU A 215 -29.04 18.28 4.17
N VAL A 216 -29.24 17.45 3.14
CA VAL A 216 -30.48 16.68 2.95
C VAL A 216 -30.32 15.16 3.13
N TYR A 217 -29.22 14.70 3.73
CA TYR A 217 -28.99 13.27 3.99
C TYR A 217 -30.15 12.61 4.72
N GLU A 218 -30.71 13.24 5.77
CA GLU A 218 -31.81 12.65 6.53
C GLU A 218 -33.05 12.37 5.66
N SER A 219 -33.51 13.38 4.91
CA SER A 219 -34.72 13.26 4.09
C SER A 219 -34.50 12.39 2.85
N ALA A 220 -33.30 12.39 2.27
CA ALA A 220 -32.92 11.51 1.17
C ALA A 220 -32.85 10.04 1.63
N MET A 221 -32.19 9.78 2.76
CA MET A 221 -32.05 8.42 3.30
C MET A 221 -33.41 7.82 3.67
N GLN A 222 -34.31 8.59 4.29
CA GLN A 222 -35.66 8.10 4.61
C GLN A 222 -36.49 7.70 3.37
N LYS A 223 -36.20 8.27 2.20
CA LYS A 223 -36.81 7.87 0.92
C LYS A 223 -36.11 6.65 0.34
N ASN A 224 -34.78 6.64 0.33
CA ASN A 224 -33.99 5.56 -0.26
C ASN A 224 -34.12 4.23 0.50
N PHE A 225 -34.25 4.26 1.83
CA PHE A 225 -34.51 3.05 2.63
C PHE A 225 -35.89 2.44 2.41
N LYS A 226 -36.81 3.15 1.75
CA LYS A 226 -38.11 2.59 1.34
C LYS A 226 -38.04 1.92 -0.04
N MET A 227 -36.92 2.06 -0.77
CA MET A 227 -36.73 1.40 -2.04
C MET A 227 -36.21 -0.02 -1.83
N PRO A 228 -36.76 -1.02 -2.53
CA PRO A 228 -36.47 -2.43 -2.26
C PRO A 228 -35.10 -2.91 -2.78
N ASP A 229 -34.41 -2.13 -3.62
CA ASP A 229 -33.24 -2.62 -4.37
C ASP A 229 -32.01 -1.73 -4.21
N VAL A 230 -30.85 -2.36 -4.00
CA VAL A 230 -29.53 -1.70 -3.88
C VAL A 230 -28.65 -2.21 -5.00
N VAL A 231 -28.10 -1.31 -5.81
CA VAL A 231 -27.30 -1.68 -6.98
C VAL A 231 -25.83 -1.75 -6.58
N TYR A 232 -25.18 -2.90 -6.79
CA TYR A 232 -23.74 -3.07 -6.56
C TYR A 232 -22.97 -2.91 -7.86
N LEU A 233 -22.05 -1.94 -7.89
CA LEU A 233 -21.11 -1.75 -9.00
C LEU A 233 -19.84 -2.56 -8.78
N ASP A 234 -20.00 -3.87 -8.59
CA ASP A 234 -18.89 -4.80 -8.33
C ASP A 234 -18.24 -5.27 -9.66
N HIS A 235 -19.01 -5.31 -10.76
CA HIS A 235 -18.56 -5.76 -12.09
C HIS A 235 -18.27 -4.58 -13.03
N LEU A 236 -17.28 -3.76 -12.67
CA LEU A 236 -16.81 -2.65 -13.52
C LEU A 236 -16.28 -3.12 -14.89
N ASP A 237 -15.95 -4.39 -14.99
CA ASP A 237 -15.53 -5.06 -16.21
C ASP A 237 -16.64 -5.32 -17.23
N ALA A 238 -17.89 -5.34 -16.77
CA ALA A 238 -19.06 -5.44 -17.64
C ALA A 238 -19.50 -4.06 -18.19
N VAL A 239 -18.87 -2.96 -17.75
CA VAL A 239 -19.14 -1.61 -18.26
C VAL A 239 -18.53 -1.49 -19.65
N PRO A 240 -19.31 -1.47 -20.74
CA PRO A 240 -18.74 -1.59 -22.06
C PRO A 240 -18.12 -0.25 -22.51
N PRO A 241 -16.99 -0.28 -23.24
CA PRO A 241 -16.33 0.94 -23.73
C PRO A 241 -17.20 1.68 -24.77
N SER A 242 -18.04 0.95 -25.50
CA SER A 242 -19.04 1.46 -26.46
C SER A 242 -20.42 0.85 -26.13
N LEU A 243 -21.51 1.57 -26.39
CA LEU A 243 -22.87 0.99 -26.25
C LEU A 243 -23.28 0.16 -27.48
N SER A 244 -22.47 0.19 -28.55
CA SER A 244 -22.77 -0.47 -29.82
C SER A 244 -22.46 -1.97 -29.83
N ASP A 245 -21.56 -2.43 -28.96
CA ASP A 245 -21.01 -3.81 -29.00
C ASP A 245 -21.36 -4.67 -27.77
N ALA A 246 -22.25 -4.20 -26.89
CA ALA A 246 -22.57 -4.86 -25.62
C ALA A 246 -23.81 -5.77 -25.68
N GLY A 247 -23.91 -6.75 -24.78
CA GLY A 247 -25.07 -7.64 -24.68
C GLY A 247 -26.32 -6.92 -24.16
N SER A 248 -27.51 -7.39 -24.51
CA SER A 248 -28.78 -6.68 -24.23
C SER A 248 -29.06 -6.43 -22.75
N GLU A 249 -28.67 -7.35 -21.85
CA GLU A 249 -28.90 -7.22 -20.40
C GLU A 249 -27.87 -6.30 -19.72
N GLU A 250 -26.60 -6.36 -20.13
CA GLU A 250 -25.53 -5.48 -19.65
C GLU A 250 -25.75 -4.03 -20.08
N ILE A 251 -26.18 -3.81 -21.33
CA ILE A 251 -26.57 -2.48 -21.83
C ILE A 251 -27.71 -1.90 -20.99
N GLN A 252 -28.68 -2.71 -20.59
CA GLN A 252 -29.84 -2.22 -19.87
C GLN A 252 -29.47 -1.80 -18.44
N LEU A 253 -28.72 -2.64 -17.69
CA LEU A 253 -28.27 -2.33 -16.33
C LEU A 253 -27.31 -1.14 -16.31
N VAL A 254 -26.30 -1.14 -17.19
CA VAL A 254 -25.33 -0.04 -17.31
C VAL A 254 -26.02 1.22 -17.81
N GLY A 255 -26.94 1.13 -18.77
CA GLY A 255 -27.74 2.24 -19.26
C GLY A 255 -28.54 2.91 -18.13
N THR A 256 -29.30 2.12 -17.35
CA THR A 256 -30.03 2.64 -16.19
C THR A 256 -29.10 3.24 -15.15
N LEU A 257 -27.97 2.62 -14.83
CA LEU A 257 -27.02 3.15 -13.85
C LEU A 257 -26.41 4.50 -14.27
N PHE A 258 -26.07 4.64 -15.56
CA PHE A 258 -25.49 5.87 -16.10
C PHE A 258 -26.54 6.98 -16.20
N GLU A 259 -27.78 6.66 -16.52
CA GLU A 259 -28.90 7.61 -16.44
C GLU A 259 -29.20 8.01 -14.98
N ASP A 260 -29.15 7.04 -14.05
CA ASP A 260 -29.40 7.24 -12.63
C ASP A 260 -28.37 8.17 -11.99
N LEU A 261 -27.10 7.97 -12.33
CA LEU A 261 -25.98 8.75 -11.83
C LEU A 261 -25.62 9.95 -12.72
N ARG A 262 -26.34 10.16 -13.83
CA ARG A 262 -26.12 11.22 -14.84
C ARG A 262 -24.68 11.27 -15.37
N LEU A 263 -24.11 10.10 -15.64
CA LEU A 263 -22.71 9.96 -16.02
C LEU A 263 -22.49 10.21 -17.52
N SER A 264 -21.38 10.88 -17.84
CA SER A 264 -20.98 11.13 -19.23
C SER A 264 -20.35 9.90 -19.90
N ALA A 265 -20.13 9.98 -21.22
CA ALA A 265 -19.42 8.93 -21.95
C ALA A 265 -17.97 8.78 -21.47
N GLU A 266 -17.31 9.89 -21.10
CA GLU A 266 -15.97 9.89 -20.51
C GLU A 266 -15.95 9.19 -19.16
N ALA A 267 -16.96 9.43 -18.32
CA ALA A 267 -17.11 8.75 -17.04
C ALA A 267 -17.12 7.23 -17.21
N ARG A 268 -17.78 6.75 -18.27
CA ARG A 268 -17.85 5.33 -18.61
C ARG A 268 -16.49 4.74 -18.94
N LEU A 269 -15.72 5.42 -19.78
CA LEU A 269 -14.39 4.98 -20.16
C LEU A 269 -13.45 4.93 -18.95
N CYS A 270 -13.56 5.92 -18.06
CA CYS A 270 -12.78 5.96 -16.82
C CYS A 270 -13.18 4.83 -15.84
N LEU A 271 -14.46 4.50 -15.72
CA LEU A 271 -14.94 3.37 -14.91
C LEU A 271 -14.51 2.02 -15.49
N HIS A 272 -14.61 1.85 -16.80
CA HIS A 272 -14.07 0.66 -17.48
C HIS A 272 -12.56 0.51 -17.27
N ALA A 273 -11.80 1.62 -17.33
CA ALA A 273 -10.37 1.60 -17.05
C ALA A 273 -10.05 1.18 -15.61
N ALA A 274 -10.86 1.61 -14.62
CA ALA A 274 -10.74 1.15 -13.24
C ALA A 274 -11.04 -0.35 -13.09
N GLY A 275 -12.02 -0.87 -13.83
CA GLY A 275 -12.31 -2.31 -13.92
C GLY A 275 -11.18 -3.12 -14.54
N GLU A 276 -10.62 -2.68 -15.65
CA GLU A 276 -9.48 -3.35 -16.31
C GLU A 276 -8.21 -3.33 -15.44
N GLN A 277 -8.00 -2.28 -14.64
CA GLN A 277 -6.93 -2.25 -13.66
C GLN A 277 -7.10 -3.34 -12.59
N GLU A 278 -8.31 -3.50 -12.06
CA GLU A 278 -8.60 -4.55 -11.07
C GLU A 278 -8.40 -5.95 -11.65
N LYS A 279 -8.86 -6.19 -12.89
CA LYS A 279 -8.53 -7.43 -13.63
C LYS A 279 -7.02 -7.64 -13.78
N GLN A 280 -6.26 -6.59 -14.09
CA GLN A 280 -4.82 -6.68 -14.19
C GLN A 280 -4.18 -7.06 -12.84
N ARG A 281 -4.72 -6.56 -11.72
CA ARG A 281 -4.31 -6.96 -10.38
C ARG A 281 -4.55 -8.45 -10.14
N GLN A 282 -5.70 -8.97 -10.54
CA GLN A 282 -6.01 -10.41 -10.45
C GLN A 282 -5.09 -11.27 -11.32
N ARG A 283 -4.81 -10.86 -12.56
CA ARG A 283 -3.83 -11.54 -13.43
C ARG A 283 -2.42 -11.55 -12.83
N ASN A 284 -2.03 -10.46 -12.17
CA ASN A 284 -0.75 -10.39 -11.47
C ASN A 284 -0.71 -11.38 -10.30
N LEU A 285 -1.79 -11.55 -9.54
CA LEU A 285 -1.86 -12.52 -8.44
C LEU A 285 -1.63 -13.96 -8.94
N VAL A 286 -2.31 -14.37 -10.02
CA VAL A 286 -2.09 -15.69 -10.64
C VAL A 286 -0.65 -15.87 -11.11
N THR A 287 -0.04 -14.79 -11.63
CA THR A 287 1.38 -14.80 -12.02
C THR A 287 2.29 -14.97 -10.80
N VAL A 288 1.99 -14.31 -9.68
CA VAL A 288 2.73 -14.45 -8.43
C VAL A 288 2.64 -15.89 -7.90
N ASP A 289 1.46 -16.51 -7.92
CA ASP A 289 1.27 -17.91 -7.49
C ASP A 289 2.08 -18.88 -8.35
N THR A 290 2.10 -18.67 -9.66
CA THR A 290 2.93 -19.46 -10.59
C THR A 290 4.42 -19.24 -10.36
N THR A 291 4.82 -18.01 -10.02
CA THR A 291 6.22 -17.69 -9.68
C THR A 291 6.62 -18.29 -8.33
N TYR A 292 5.69 -18.40 -7.37
CA TYR A 292 5.95 -18.96 -6.05
C TYR A 292 6.43 -20.42 -6.13
N SER A 293 5.79 -21.26 -6.96
CA SER A 293 6.23 -22.65 -7.14
C SER A 293 7.67 -22.75 -7.65
N LYS A 294 8.04 -21.91 -8.63
CA LYS A 294 9.41 -21.83 -9.17
C LYS A 294 10.42 -21.36 -8.11
N ILE A 295 10.00 -20.43 -7.24
CA ILE A 295 10.83 -19.97 -6.12
C ILE A 295 11.10 -21.13 -5.15
N VAL A 296 10.07 -21.89 -4.78
CA VAL A 296 10.21 -23.06 -3.90
C VAL A 296 11.17 -24.10 -4.48
N ASP A 297 11.04 -24.40 -5.78
CA ASP A 297 11.93 -25.35 -6.47
C ASP A 297 13.39 -24.89 -6.48
N ALA A 298 13.63 -23.61 -6.78
CA ALA A 298 14.97 -23.08 -6.78
C ALA A 298 15.58 -22.98 -5.37
N LEU A 299 14.77 -22.69 -4.33
CA LEU A 299 15.20 -22.71 -2.94
C LEU A 299 15.56 -24.12 -2.45
N ARG A 300 14.82 -25.14 -2.88
CA ARG A 300 15.15 -26.55 -2.62
C ARG A 300 16.51 -26.91 -3.21
N PHE A 301 16.74 -26.57 -4.49
CA PHE A 301 18.04 -26.79 -5.13
C PHE A 301 19.20 -26.11 -4.36
N LEU A 302 19.00 -24.86 -3.92
CA LEU A 302 20.03 -24.14 -3.16
C LEU A 302 20.24 -24.75 -1.77
N SER A 303 19.21 -25.30 -1.14
CA SER A 303 19.34 -26.00 0.14
C SER A 303 20.19 -27.27 0.00
N GLU A 304 19.97 -28.05 -1.06
CA GLU A 304 20.81 -29.21 -1.38
C GLU A 304 22.25 -28.81 -1.70
N TYR A 305 22.45 -27.69 -2.41
CA TYR A 305 23.79 -27.14 -2.65
C TYR A 305 24.50 -26.80 -1.34
N GLN A 306 23.80 -26.20 -0.37
CA GLN A 306 24.37 -25.88 0.94
C GLN A 306 24.82 -27.13 1.69
N GLU A 307 24.03 -28.21 1.67
CA GLU A 307 24.39 -29.49 2.27
C GLU A 307 25.62 -30.12 1.60
N ARG A 308 25.68 -30.08 0.25
CA ARG A 308 26.85 -30.56 -0.50
C ARG A 308 28.12 -29.78 -0.15
N CYS A 309 28.04 -28.46 0.02
CA CYS A 309 29.17 -27.64 0.47
C CYS A 309 29.62 -28.04 1.88
N MET A 310 28.68 -28.17 2.82
CA MET A 310 28.98 -28.61 4.19
C MET A 310 29.72 -29.95 4.20
N ASN A 311 29.31 -30.92 3.38
CA ASN A 311 29.98 -32.22 3.26
C ASN A 311 31.41 -32.13 2.72
N ARG A 312 31.75 -31.06 1.97
CA ARG A 312 33.12 -30.79 1.51
C ARG A 312 33.96 -30.06 2.57
N GLY A 313 33.39 -29.76 3.74
CA GLY A 313 34.07 -29.10 4.84
C GLY A 313 34.21 -27.59 4.71
N LEU A 314 33.59 -26.99 3.69
CA LEU A 314 33.62 -25.54 3.44
C LEU A 314 32.18 -25.00 3.42
N GLY A 315 31.96 -23.81 3.98
CA GLY A 315 30.65 -23.17 3.92
C GLY A 315 30.27 -22.76 2.50
N TYR A 316 28.97 -22.78 2.21
CA TYR A 316 28.48 -22.54 0.83
C TYR A 316 28.82 -21.13 0.34
N TYR A 317 28.92 -20.14 1.25
CA TYR A 317 29.36 -18.79 0.91
C TYR A 317 30.79 -18.80 0.34
N ASP A 318 31.71 -19.43 1.06
CA ASP A 318 33.12 -19.52 0.66
C ASP A 318 33.29 -20.37 -0.60
N THR A 319 32.55 -21.49 -0.72
CA THR A 319 32.58 -22.32 -1.95
C THR A 319 32.09 -21.52 -3.15
N PHE A 320 30.95 -20.84 -3.00
CA PHE A 320 30.36 -20.01 -4.05
C PHE A 320 31.23 -18.82 -4.43
N LYS A 321 31.98 -18.25 -3.48
CA LYS A 321 32.91 -17.13 -3.73
C LYS A 321 34.09 -17.56 -4.62
N VAL A 322 34.56 -18.79 -4.47
CA VAL A 322 35.71 -19.33 -5.20
C VAL A 322 35.32 -19.92 -6.57
N GLN A 323 34.12 -20.52 -6.69
CA GLN A 323 33.58 -21.10 -7.93
C GLN A 323 34.47 -22.18 -8.60
N ASN A 324 34.90 -23.18 -7.83
CA ASN A 324 35.79 -24.22 -8.35
C ASN A 324 35.06 -25.40 -9.01
N HIS A 325 33.76 -25.59 -8.76
CA HIS A 325 32.99 -26.72 -9.25
C HIS A 325 31.82 -26.30 -10.13
N SER A 326 31.39 -27.20 -11.03
CA SER A 326 30.19 -27.02 -11.85
C SER A 326 28.93 -26.73 -11.02
N ASP A 327 28.85 -27.32 -9.82
CA ASP A 327 27.76 -27.09 -8.88
C ASP A 327 27.67 -25.63 -8.42
N ASP A 328 28.81 -24.94 -8.29
CA ASP A 328 28.87 -23.53 -7.88
C ASP A 328 28.34 -22.63 -8.99
N PHE A 329 28.69 -22.96 -10.25
CA PHE A 329 28.14 -22.30 -11.42
C PHE A 329 26.62 -22.49 -11.50
N ASN A 330 26.13 -23.72 -11.29
CA ASN A 330 24.71 -24.02 -11.27
C ASN A 330 23.98 -23.28 -10.15
N ALA A 331 24.58 -23.17 -8.96
CA ALA A 331 24.06 -22.36 -7.87
C ALA A 331 23.98 -20.87 -8.25
N ASN A 332 24.94 -20.35 -9.03
CA ASN A 332 24.91 -18.96 -9.50
C ASN A 332 23.79 -18.73 -10.52
N VAL A 333 23.58 -19.66 -11.45
CA VAL A 333 22.43 -19.63 -12.38
C VAL A 333 21.12 -19.61 -11.61
N LYS A 334 20.94 -20.53 -10.64
CA LYS A 334 19.73 -20.59 -9.81
C LYS A 334 19.52 -19.34 -8.95
N ARG A 335 20.59 -18.77 -8.42
CA ARG A 335 20.55 -17.47 -7.71
C ARG A 335 20.08 -16.33 -8.62
N MET A 336 20.51 -16.30 -9.88
CA MET A 336 20.10 -15.29 -10.85
C MET A 336 18.64 -15.47 -11.28
N GLU A 337 18.18 -16.71 -11.49
CA GLU A 337 16.77 -17.03 -11.72
C GLU A 337 15.90 -16.53 -10.57
N LEU A 338 16.26 -16.88 -9.31
CA LEU A 338 15.55 -16.40 -8.12
C LEU A 338 15.54 -14.87 -8.01
N ALA A 339 16.65 -14.21 -8.34
CA ALA A 339 16.71 -12.75 -8.36
C ALA A 339 15.70 -12.17 -9.34
N GLY A 340 15.62 -12.71 -10.57
CA GLY A 340 14.64 -12.28 -11.58
C GLY A 340 13.20 -12.49 -11.14
N LEU A 341 12.89 -13.64 -10.53
CA LEU A 341 11.54 -13.94 -10.02
C LEU A 341 11.13 -12.96 -8.90
N TRP A 342 12.01 -12.69 -7.94
CA TRP A 342 11.73 -11.74 -6.86
C TRP A 342 11.67 -10.29 -7.35
N ASP A 343 12.56 -9.89 -8.28
CA ASP A 343 12.53 -8.55 -8.85
C ASP A 343 11.23 -8.31 -9.63
N GLN A 344 10.68 -9.33 -10.31
CA GLN A 344 9.37 -9.26 -10.94
C GLN A 344 8.25 -9.01 -9.91
N ILE A 345 8.21 -9.77 -8.80
CA ILE A 345 7.21 -9.60 -7.74
C ILE A 345 7.30 -8.20 -7.11
N VAL A 346 8.50 -7.77 -6.75
CA VAL A 346 8.73 -6.46 -6.12
C VAL A 346 8.31 -5.32 -7.04
N GLU A 347 8.59 -5.44 -8.35
CA GLU A 347 8.17 -4.46 -9.32
C GLU A 347 6.65 -4.42 -9.50
N MET A 348 5.97 -5.58 -9.45
CA MET A 348 4.49 -5.63 -9.43
C MET A 348 3.94 -4.88 -8.21
N VAL A 349 4.49 -5.08 -7.02
CA VAL A 349 4.04 -4.38 -5.80
C VAL A 349 4.34 -2.88 -5.87
N ARG A 350 5.57 -2.50 -6.26
CA ARG A 350 6.01 -1.09 -6.34
C ARG A 350 5.15 -0.27 -7.28
N ARG A 351 4.69 -0.85 -8.39
CA ARG A 351 3.85 -0.16 -9.38
C ARG A 351 2.50 0.28 -8.84
N HIS A 352 1.94 -0.45 -7.86
CA HIS A 352 0.66 -0.11 -7.25
C HIS A 352 0.83 0.87 -6.08
N ALA A 353 1.95 0.79 -5.34
CA ALA A 353 2.23 1.64 -4.19
C ALA A 353 2.76 3.06 -4.52
N LYS A 354 2.66 3.54 -5.77
CA LYS A 354 3.27 4.81 -6.20
C LYS A 354 2.59 6.04 -5.57
N ASN A 355 3.02 6.35 -4.34
CA ASN A 355 3.16 7.68 -3.75
C ASN A 355 4.37 7.76 -2.80
N GLU A 356 5.22 6.73 -2.73
CA GLU A 356 6.54 6.86 -2.11
C GLU A 356 7.55 7.28 -3.19
N ASP A 357 7.78 8.60 -3.27
CA ASP A 357 9.06 9.11 -3.76
C ASP A 357 10.15 8.36 -3.01
N THR A 358 10.80 7.45 -3.73
CA THR A 358 11.89 6.69 -3.19
C THR A 358 13.03 7.68 -3.02
N GLY A 359 13.21 8.11 -1.77
CA GLY A 359 14.32 8.97 -1.36
C GLY A 359 15.67 8.45 -1.83
N PRO A 360 16.70 9.30 -1.75
CA PRO A 360 17.94 9.14 -2.48
C PRO A 360 18.60 7.78 -2.22
N TYR A 361 18.97 7.17 -3.34
CA TYR A 361 19.93 6.11 -3.67
C TYR A 361 21.10 5.79 -2.69
N LEU A 362 21.25 6.42 -1.54
CA LEU A 362 22.40 6.30 -0.64
C LEU A 362 22.26 5.11 0.33
N LEU A 363 22.56 3.91 -0.16
CA LEU A 363 23.23 2.77 0.53
C LEU A 363 23.50 1.68 -0.53
N LYS A 364 24.17 2.08 -1.63
CA LYS A 364 24.16 1.58 -3.04
C LYS A 364 24.54 0.10 -3.33
N GLY A 365 24.45 -0.83 -2.37
CA GLY A 365 24.86 -2.24 -2.57
C GLY A 365 23.74 -3.28 -2.50
N ARG A 366 22.75 -3.12 -1.60
CA ARG A 366 21.76 -4.17 -1.33
C ARG A 366 20.55 -4.06 -2.25
N PRO A 367 20.25 -5.10 -3.08
CA PRO A 367 19.08 -5.13 -3.95
C PRO A 367 17.76 -4.90 -3.19
N SER A 368 16.83 -4.17 -3.81
CA SER A 368 15.53 -3.80 -3.21
C SER A 368 14.73 -5.02 -2.75
N ARG A 369 14.76 -6.13 -3.49
CA ARG A 369 14.05 -7.37 -3.11
C ARG A 369 14.37 -7.87 -1.70
N TYR A 370 15.60 -7.71 -1.22
CA TYR A 370 15.96 -8.08 0.15
C TYR A 370 15.41 -7.10 1.19
N LYS A 371 15.33 -5.81 0.85
CA LYS A 371 14.76 -4.79 1.74
C LYS A 371 13.24 -4.97 1.89
N TYR A 372 12.55 -5.26 0.79
CA TYR A 372 11.10 -5.51 0.78
C TYR A 372 10.76 -6.78 1.57
N THR A 373 11.41 -7.90 1.25
CA THR A 373 11.17 -9.17 1.95
C THR A 373 11.50 -9.09 3.44
N GLN A 374 12.58 -8.39 3.82
CA GLN A 374 12.88 -8.09 5.23
C GLN A 374 11.75 -7.29 5.90
N ALA A 375 11.31 -6.19 5.27
CA ALA A 375 10.25 -5.36 5.83
C ALA A 375 8.92 -6.13 5.98
N TRP A 376 8.60 -6.99 5.03
CA TRP A 376 7.39 -7.85 5.09
C TRP A 376 7.48 -8.88 6.21
N LEU A 377 8.64 -9.53 6.37
CA LEU A 377 8.88 -10.47 7.45
C LEU A 377 8.77 -9.79 8.83
N GLU A 378 9.44 -8.64 8.98
CA GLU A 378 9.40 -7.85 10.22
C GLU A 378 7.98 -7.39 10.54
N TYR A 379 7.22 -6.94 9.53
CA TYR A 379 5.82 -6.57 9.71
C TYR A 379 4.96 -7.75 10.17
N THR A 380 5.08 -8.90 9.50
CA THR A 380 4.27 -10.10 9.75
C THR A 380 4.50 -10.65 11.16
N HIS A 381 5.75 -10.64 11.61
CA HIS A 381 6.13 -11.11 12.96
C HIS A 381 6.14 -9.99 14.01
N GLN A 382 5.65 -8.79 13.69
CA GLN A 382 5.62 -7.62 14.58
C GLN A 382 6.99 -7.28 15.19
N MET A 383 8.05 -7.47 14.42
CA MET A 383 9.42 -7.19 14.83
C MET A 383 9.76 -5.70 14.61
N PRO A 384 10.68 -5.14 15.41
CA PRO A 384 11.19 -3.79 15.17
C PRO A 384 11.81 -3.67 13.76
N ARG A 385 11.56 -2.55 13.10
CA ARG A 385 12.09 -2.30 11.75
C ARG A 385 13.61 -2.35 11.75
N GLY A 386 14.18 -3.12 10.82
CA GLY A 386 15.63 -3.30 10.67
C GLY A 386 16.25 -4.34 11.60
N SER A 387 15.46 -5.03 12.44
CA SER A 387 15.97 -6.04 13.38
C SER A 387 16.42 -7.34 12.71
N SER A 388 15.91 -7.66 11.51
CA SER A 388 16.29 -8.86 10.76
C SER A 388 17.50 -8.61 9.84
N SER A 389 18.66 -8.31 10.44
CA SER A 389 19.90 -8.00 9.72
C SER A 389 20.85 -9.20 9.51
N GLU A 390 20.43 -10.41 9.88
CA GLU A 390 21.20 -11.66 9.73
C GLU A 390 21.56 -11.93 8.26
N SER A 391 20.67 -11.61 7.33
CA SER A 391 20.91 -11.75 5.88
C SER A 391 22.03 -10.84 5.36
N CYS A 392 22.50 -9.87 6.15
CA CYS A 392 23.63 -8.99 5.85
C CYS A 392 24.92 -9.38 6.58
N PHE A 393 24.95 -10.49 7.32
CA PHE A 393 26.11 -10.95 8.09
C PHE A 393 27.41 -10.93 7.26
N TRP A 394 27.44 -11.60 6.10
CA TRP A 394 28.63 -11.67 5.26
C TRP A 394 29.07 -10.31 4.72
N ALA A 395 28.16 -9.36 4.50
CA ALA A 395 28.53 -8.01 4.11
C ALA A 395 29.26 -7.27 5.25
N LYS A 396 28.79 -7.43 6.51
CA LYS A 396 29.47 -6.89 7.69
C LYS A 396 30.87 -7.50 7.87
N VAL A 397 31.01 -8.82 7.66
CA VAL A 397 32.30 -9.53 7.71
C VAL A 397 33.27 -8.97 6.66
N GLU A 398 32.85 -8.87 5.40
CA GLU A 398 33.72 -8.38 4.31
C GLU A 398 34.19 -6.94 4.54
N GLU A 399 33.35 -6.06 5.07
CA GLU A 399 33.76 -4.70 5.42
C GLU A 399 34.87 -4.66 6.49
N LEU A 400 34.78 -5.54 7.50
CA LEU A 400 35.80 -5.66 8.54
C LEU A 400 37.09 -6.31 8.03
N CYS A 401 36.98 -7.32 7.16
CA CYS A 401 38.12 -7.91 6.45
C CYS A 401 38.87 -6.87 5.61
N ILE A 402 38.13 -6.09 4.81
CA ILE A 402 38.70 -5.01 3.98
C ILE A 402 39.35 -3.94 4.86
N GLY A 403 38.71 -3.55 5.97
CA GLY A 403 39.28 -2.62 6.93
C GLY A 403 40.61 -3.10 7.50
N SER A 404 40.65 -4.36 7.93
CA SER A 404 41.86 -5.00 8.46
C SER A 404 42.98 -5.06 7.42
N ASN A 405 42.65 -5.47 6.18
CA ASN A 405 43.62 -5.54 5.08
C ASN A 405 44.14 -4.17 4.64
N LYS A 406 43.34 -3.10 4.82
CA LYS A 406 43.75 -1.71 4.58
C LYS A 406 44.55 -1.10 5.74
N GLY A 407 44.89 -1.90 6.76
CA GLY A 407 45.70 -1.48 7.90
C GLY A 407 44.96 -0.61 8.92
N LYS A 408 43.62 -0.67 8.96
CA LYS A 408 42.87 0.05 10.00
C LYS A 408 43.23 -0.49 11.39
N PRO A 409 43.51 0.38 12.38
CA PRO A 409 43.78 -0.06 13.75
C PRO A 409 42.60 -0.83 14.33
N TYR A 410 42.89 -1.88 15.10
CA TYR A 410 41.87 -2.68 15.80
C TYR A 410 40.95 -1.80 16.68
N LEU A 411 41.50 -0.81 17.37
CA LEU A 411 40.76 0.13 18.23
C LEU A 411 39.64 0.87 17.47
N GLU A 412 39.80 1.15 16.18
CA GLU A 412 38.77 1.80 15.36
C GLU A 412 37.65 0.84 14.95
N MET A 413 37.89 -0.47 15.00
CA MET A 413 36.97 -1.52 14.57
C MET A 413 36.38 -2.31 15.74
N GLU A 414 36.97 -2.25 16.93
CA GLU A 414 36.61 -3.03 18.13
C GLU A 414 35.12 -3.01 18.44
N GLY A 415 34.48 -1.83 18.38
CA GLY A 415 33.04 -1.70 18.62
C GLY A 415 32.19 -2.48 17.60
N ARG A 416 32.51 -2.36 16.30
CA ARG A 416 31.80 -3.08 15.23
C ARG A 416 32.07 -4.58 15.24
N ILE A 417 33.28 -4.97 15.63
CA ILE A 417 33.66 -6.37 15.81
C ILE A 417 32.79 -6.96 16.93
N THR A 418 32.79 -6.33 18.10
CA THR A 418 32.03 -6.80 19.27
C THR A 418 30.53 -6.88 18.99
N GLU A 419 29.97 -5.87 18.30
CA GLU A 419 28.58 -5.86 17.85
C GLU A 419 28.27 -7.07 16.94
N LEU A 420 29.12 -7.32 15.94
CA LEU A 420 28.96 -8.46 15.03
C LEU A 420 29.06 -9.81 15.76
N GLU A 421 29.94 -9.94 16.77
CA GLU A 421 30.06 -11.19 17.54
C GLU A 421 28.81 -11.47 18.38
N GLU A 422 28.24 -10.45 19.03
CA GLU A 422 27.01 -10.59 19.80
C GLU A 422 25.79 -10.89 18.91
N GLU A 423 25.68 -10.19 17.77
CA GLU A 423 24.65 -10.48 16.77
C GLU A 423 24.79 -11.91 16.22
N ALA A 424 26.01 -12.34 15.86
CA ALA A 424 26.25 -13.67 15.33
C ALA A 424 25.90 -14.77 16.35
N LYS A 425 26.22 -14.57 17.62
CA LYS A 425 25.82 -15.46 18.73
C LYS A 425 24.31 -15.52 18.87
N HIS A 426 23.64 -14.36 18.84
CA HIS A 426 22.19 -14.28 18.90
C HIS A 426 21.52 -15.03 17.73
N TRP A 427 21.97 -14.78 16.51
CA TRP A 427 21.45 -15.43 15.30
C TRP A 427 21.71 -16.93 15.28
N ARG A 428 22.90 -17.39 15.72
CA ARG A 428 23.21 -18.82 15.86
C ARG A 428 22.26 -19.50 16.85
N SER A 429 22.02 -18.88 18.01
CA SER A 429 21.11 -19.44 19.03
C SER A 429 19.66 -19.58 18.55
N ARG A 430 19.25 -18.80 17.54
CA ARG A 430 17.93 -18.85 16.90
C ARG A 430 17.89 -19.65 15.61
N GLY A 431 18.99 -20.29 15.20
CA GLY A 431 19.09 -21.03 13.94
C GLY A 431 19.04 -20.14 12.68
N LEU A 432 19.25 -18.83 12.82
CA LEU A 432 19.25 -17.87 11.72
C LEU A 432 20.59 -17.82 10.98
N LEU A 433 21.69 -18.13 11.67
CA LEU A 433 22.99 -18.42 11.06
C LEU A 433 23.24 -19.93 11.13
N LYS A 434 23.64 -20.50 10.00
CA LYS A 434 24.00 -21.93 9.89
C LYS A 434 25.41 -22.18 10.44
N GLU A 435 25.64 -23.43 10.83
CA GLU A 435 26.92 -23.88 11.44
C GLU A 435 28.11 -23.79 10.49
N ASP A 436 27.87 -23.73 9.17
CA ASP A 436 28.91 -23.61 8.17
C ASP A 436 29.73 -22.32 8.27
N VAL A 437 29.12 -21.25 8.79
CA VAL A 437 29.79 -19.97 9.09
C VAL A 437 30.94 -20.16 10.09
N PHE A 438 30.84 -21.14 10.98
CA PHE A 438 31.80 -21.39 12.07
C PHE A 438 32.79 -22.52 11.79
N LEU A 439 32.83 -23.02 10.55
CA LEU A 439 33.84 -23.99 10.11
C LEU A 439 35.23 -23.36 10.10
N GLU A 440 36.26 -24.15 10.40
CA GLU A 440 37.64 -23.65 10.52
C GLU A 440 38.15 -22.88 9.30
N ASP A 441 37.67 -23.28 8.11
CA ASP A 441 38.07 -22.73 6.83
C ASP A 441 37.18 -21.59 6.31
N SER A 442 36.15 -21.18 7.04
CA SER A 442 35.27 -20.09 6.62
C SER A 442 36.01 -18.75 6.61
N THR A 443 35.60 -17.82 5.72
CA THR A 443 36.17 -16.46 5.71
C THR A 443 36.04 -15.78 7.08
N PHE A 444 34.91 -16.00 7.78
CA PHE A 444 34.67 -15.42 9.09
C PHE A 444 35.66 -15.94 10.14
N VAL A 445 35.87 -17.26 10.23
CA VAL A 445 36.78 -17.85 11.21
C VAL A 445 38.24 -17.52 10.87
N LYS A 446 38.62 -17.53 9.59
CA LYS A 446 39.94 -17.13 9.12
C LYS A 446 40.25 -15.68 9.52
N TRP A 447 39.33 -14.76 9.26
CA TRP A 447 39.46 -13.36 9.68
C TRP A 447 39.50 -13.24 11.21
N TRP A 448 38.59 -13.88 11.93
CA TRP A 448 38.53 -13.81 13.39
C TRP A 448 39.84 -14.29 14.04
N LYS A 449 40.49 -15.33 13.49
CA LYS A 449 41.80 -15.82 13.96
C LYS A 449 42.93 -14.78 13.85
N THR A 450 42.79 -13.75 13.03
CA THR A 450 43.75 -12.64 12.91
C THR A 450 43.61 -11.56 13.98
N LEU A 451 42.49 -11.56 14.73
CA LEU A 451 42.24 -10.59 15.79
C LEU A 451 43.16 -10.78 17.01
N PRO A 452 43.41 -9.72 17.80
CA PRO A 452 44.25 -9.79 19.00
C PRO A 452 43.85 -10.94 19.94
N GLY A 453 44.84 -11.66 20.47
CA GLY A 453 44.59 -12.78 21.40
C GLY A 453 43.76 -12.38 22.63
N ALA A 454 43.98 -11.17 23.16
CA ALA A 454 43.23 -10.62 24.28
C ALA A 454 41.73 -10.45 23.99
N HIS A 455 41.36 -10.12 22.74
CA HIS A 455 39.97 -10.05 22.28
C HIS A 455 39.37 -11.45 22.18
N ARG A 456 40.08 -12.36 21.49
CA ARG A 456 39.60 -13.73 21.27
C ARG A 456 39.36 -14.52 22.56
N LEU A 457 40.12 -14.25 23.63
CA LEU A 457 39.91 -14.84 24.95
C LEU A 457 38.60 -14.38 25.62
N LYS A 458 38.13 -13.16 25.29
CA LYS A 458 36.88 -12.59 25.79
C LYS A 458 35.69 -12.90 24.87
N SER A 459 35.97 -13.17 23.59
CA SER A 459 34.98 -13.49 22.58
C SER A 459 34.20 -14.77 22.91
N HIS A 460 32.92 -14.78 22.57
CA HIS A 460 32.03 -15.91 22.81
C HIS A 460 31.88 -16.84 21.60
N ILE A 461 32.65 -16.63 20.53
CA ILE A 461 32.58 -17.43 19.31
C ILE A 461 33.22 -18.80 19.54
N ARG A 462 32.41 -19.85 19.42
CA ARG A 462 32.88 -21.24 19.41
C ARG A 462 33.04 -21.72 17.97
N ILE A 463 34.28 -22.05 17.58
CA ILE A 463 34.62 -22.61 16.27
C ILE A 463 34.29 -24.10 16.28
N CYS A 464 33.69 -24.59 15.19
CA CYS A 464 33.41 -26.02 15.02
C CYS A 464 34.67 -26.72 14.50
N SER A 465 35.29 -27.57 15.32
CA SER A 465 36.33 -28.50 14.87
C SER A 465 35.67 -29.69 14.18
N GLN A 466 36.12 -30.05 12.97
CA GLN A 466 35.65 -31.27 12.31
C GLN A 466 36.03 -32.50 13.16
N PRO A 467 35.19 -33.54 13.24
CA PRO A 467 35.69 -34.87 13.54
C PRO A 467 36.57 -35.28 12.37
N LEU A 468 37.88 -35.44 12.61
CA LEU A 468 38.76 -36.17 11.72
C LEU A 468 38.09 -37.51 11.40
N SER A 469 37.69 -37.71 10.14
CA SER A 469 37.32 -39.02 9.64
C SER A 469 38.56 -39.90 9.71
N ASN A 470 38.76 -40.57 10.84
CA ASN A 470 39.74 -41.63 11.00
C ASN A 470 39.34 -42.77 10.06
N GLY A 471 39.85 -42.70 8.82
CA GLY A 471 40.01 -43.88 7.97
C GLY A 471 41.06 -44.79 8.58
N GLN A 472 40.72 -45.49 9.66
CA GLN A 472 41.36 -46.76 9.98
C GLN A 472 40.46 -47.86 9.44
N GLY A 473 40.77 -48.29 8.21
CA GLY A 473 40.31 -49.58 7.71
C GLY A 473 40.95 -50.68 8.56
N LEU A 474 40.15 -51.29 9.41
CA LEU A 474 40.40 -52.61 10.00
C LEU A 474 39.63 -53.63 9.16
N SER A 475 40.35 -54.29 8.24
CA SER A 475 40.35 -55.75 7.96
C SER A 475 41.04 -56.01 6.63
#